data_AF-A0AAW0GAS6-F1
#
_entry.id   AF-A0AAW0GAS6-F1
#
_cell.length_a   1.000
_cell.length_b   1.000
_cell.length_c   1.000
_cell.angle_alpha   90.00
_cell.angle_beta   90.00
_cell.angle_gamma   90.00
#
_symmetry.space_group_name_H-M   'P 1'
#
loop_
_entity.id
_entity.type
_entity.pdbx_description
1 polymer ?
#
loop_
_entity_poly.entity_id
_entity_poly.type
_entity_poly.pdbx_seq_one_letter_code
_entity_poly.pdbx_strand_id
1 'polypeptide(L)'
;MDFIATAFRAARAADPNAKLYANDFNIEGSGVKANAYMNLIKTLKSQGVPIDGIGMQAHFIVGLVPTTLKQNIQAFVNLGVEVAITELDVRMTLPATPALLAQQQKDYQTVIQACNQVAGCIGVTLWDFTDKFSWVPGTFAGQGAACPWDQNLALKPAFTGIVNGFNS
;
A
#
# COMPACT_ATOMS: atom_id res chain seq x y z
N MET A 1 2.75 -19.02 14.79
CA MET A 1 3.68 -19.05 13.63
C MET A 1 3.42 -20.24 12.72
N ASP A 2 3.06 -21.41 13.27
CA ASP A 2 2.79 -22.63 12.50
C ASP A 2 1.71 -22.48 11.41
N PHE A 3 0.58 -21.82 11.71
CA PHE A 3 -0.49 -21.64 10.73
C PHE A 3 -0.07 -20.77 9.52
N ILE A 4 0.79 -19.76 9.72
CA ILE A 4 1.25 -18.87 8.63
C ILE A 4 2.09 -19.70 7.65
N ALA A 5 3.08 -20.43 8.16
CA ALA A 5 3.93 -21.29 7.34
C ALA A 5 3.11 -22.37 6.62
N THR A 6 2.14 -22.96 7.31
CA THR A 6 1.22 -23.95 6.73
C THR A 6 0.39 -23.37 5.60
N ALA A 7 -0.17 -22.15 5.75
CA ALA A 7 -0.94 -21.49 4.69
C ALA A 7 -0.11 -21.25 3.42
N PHE A 8 1.12 -20.73 3.54
CA PHE A 8 2.00 -20.52 2.40
C PHE A 8 2.40 -21.83 1.71
N ARG A 9 2.73 -22.88 2.48
CA ARG A 9 3.07 -24.19 1.90
C ARG A 9 1.88 -24.82 1.20
N ALA A 10 0.68 -24.73 1.78
CA ALA A 10 -0.55 -25.23 1.17
C ALA A 10 -0.88 -24.47 -0.13
N ALA A 11 -0.78 -23.14 -0.12
CA ALA A 11 -1.00 -22.32 -1.31
C ALA A 11 -0.01 -22.67 -2.44
N ARG A 12 1.28 -22.84 -2.11
CA ARG A 12 2.30 -23.24 -3.10
C ARG A 12 2.05 -24.64 -3.65
N ALA A 13 1.58 -25.57 -2.82
CA ALA A 13 1.25 -26.92 -3.26
C ALA A 13 0.04 -26.95 -4.21
N ALA A 14 -0.91 -26.03 -4.01
CA ALA A 14 -2.08 -25.89 -4.87
C ALA A 14 -1.75 -25.20 -6.21
N ASP A 15 -0.92 -24.15 -6.20
CA ASP A 15 -0.46 -23.47 -7.40
C ASP A 15 1.04 -23.09 -7.29
N PRO A 16 1.93 -23.84 -7.96
CA PRO A 16 3.36 -23.54 -7.99
C PRO A 16 3.74 -22.24 -8.69
N ASN A 17 2.87 -21.66 -9.51
CA ASN A 17 3.17 -20.48 -10.32
C ASN A 17 2.65 -19.17 -9.71
N ALA A 18 1.65 -19.23 -8.84
CA ALA A 18 1.12 -18.05 -8.16
C ALA A 18 2.18 -17.38 -7.28
N LYS A 19 2.19 -16.05 -7.26
CA LYS A 19 3.03 -15.30 -6.31
C LYS A 19 2.31 -15.19 -4.97
N LEU A 20 2.97 -15.61 -3.90
CA LEU A 20 2.38 -15.68 -2.57
C LEU A 20 2.79 -14.47 -1.72
N TYR A 21 1.79 -13.68 -1.36
CA TYR A 21 1.96 -12.42 -0.64
C TYR A 21 1.39 -12.49 0.79
N ALA A 22 2.11 -11.93 1.75
CA ALA A 22 1.48 -11.49 3.00
C ALA A 22 1.05 -10.03 2.84
N ASN A 23 -0.19 -9.68 3.20
CA ASN A 23 -0.76 -8.34 2.99
C ASN A 23 -1.18 -7.71 4.32
N ASP A 24 -0.79 -6.46 4.58
CA ASP A 24 -1.18 -5.76 5.81
C ASP A 24 -1.05 -4.22 5.69
N PHE A 25 -1.74 -3.49 6.57
CA PHE A 25 -1.64 -2.04 6.75
C PHE A 25 -0.63 -1.65 7.83
N ASN A 26 -0.24 -0.37 7.87
CA ASN A 26 0.68 0.22 8.86
C ASN A 26 2.06 -0.46 8.90
N ILE A 27 2.47 -1.04 7.77
CA ILE A 27 3.83 -1.57 7.55
C ILE A 27 4.62 -0.74 6.55
N GLU A 28 4.08 0.40 6.11
CA GLU A 28 4.60 1.29 5.07
C GLU A 28 5.75 2.17 5.58
N GLY A 29 5.69 2.56 6.85
CA GLY A 29 6.75 3.31 7.54
C GLY A 29 7.59 2.44 8.46
N SER A 30 8.80 2.92 8.80
CA SER A 30 9.61 2.28 9.83
C SER A 30 8.86 2.28 11.17
N GLY A 31 8.79 1.12 11.82
CA GLY A 31 8.06 0.98 13.08
C GLY A 31 7.99 -0.45 13.56
N VAL A 32 7.37 -0.65 14.72
CA VAL A 32 7.28 -1.96 15.39
C VAL A 32 6.61 -3.01 14.49
N LYS A 33 5.53 -2.63 13.79
CA LYS A 33 4.79 -3.55 12.91
C LYS A 33 5.61 -3.94 11.67
N ALA A 34 6.21 -2.97 10.99
CA ALA A 34 7.11 -3.24 9.86
C ALA A 34 8.29 -4.15 10.27
N ASN A 35 8.92 -3.87 11.41
CA ASN A 35 10.01 -4.70 11.94
C ASN A 35 9.56 -6.13 12.26
N ALA A 36 8.35 -6.30 12.82
CA ALA A 36 7.77 -7.61 13.07
C ALA A 36 7.56 -8.40 11.77
N TYR A 37 7.05 -7.73 10.72
CA TYR A 37 6.90 -8.35 9.40
C TYR A 37 8.24 -8.71 8.74
N MET A 38 9.26 -7.85 8.85
CA MET A 38 10.61 -8.18 8.37
C MET A 38 11.19 -9.40 9.09
N ASN A 39 10.98 -9.51 10.41
CA ASN A 39 11.41 -10.69 11.19
C ASN A 39 10.61 -11.95 10.83
N LEU A 40 9.30 -11.81 10.58
CA LEU A 40 8.46 -12.89 10.09
C LEU A 40 8.98 -13.42 8.74
N ILE A 41 9.24 -12.53 7.78
CA ILE A 41 9.79 -12.92 6.46
C ILE A 41 11.11 -13.68 6.62
N LYS A 42 12.05 -13.17 7.43
CA LYS A 42 13.32 -13.86 7.71
C LYS A 42 13.11 -15.26 8.30
N THR A 43 12.16 -15.39 9.24
CA THR A 43 11.83 -16.66 9.88
C THR A 43 11.20 -17.65 8.90
N LEU A 44 10.27 -17.19 8.07
CA LEU A 44 9.64 -18.03 7.04
C LEU A 44 10.67 -18.52 6.03
N LYS A 45 11.56 -17.63 5.57
CA LYS A 45 12.63 -17.98 4.63
C LYS A 45 13.64 -18.96 5.22
N SER A 46 14.04 -18.81 6.49
CA SER A 46 14.95 -19.76 7.14
C SER A 46 14.35 -21.16 7.30
N GLN A 47 13.03 -21.27 7.26
CA GLN A 47 12.28 -22.53 7.30
C GLN A 47 11.89 -23.07 5.90
N GLY A 48 12.39 -22.45 4.83
CA GLY A 48 12.05 -22.82 3.45
C GLY A 48 10.59 -22.60 3.07
N VAL A 49 9.88 -21.69 3.76
CA VAL A 49 8.48 -21.35 3.43
C VAL A 49 8.45 -20.46 2.18
N PRO A 50 7.58 -20.74 1.20
CA PRO A 50 7.54 -20.02 -0.07
C PRO A 50 6.79 -18.69 0.04
N ILE A 51 7.45 -17.65 0.55
CA ILE A 51 6.93 -16.28 0.53
C ILE A 51 7.63 -15.48 -0.58
N ASP A 52 6.85 -14.94 -1.51
CA ASP A 52 7.38 -14.22 -2.67
C ASP A 52 7.29 -12.72 -2.51
N GLY A 53 6.28 -12.22 -1.78
CA GLY A 53 5.99 -10.79 -1.72
C GLY A 53 5.37 -10.30 -0.41
N ILE A 54 5.43 -8.98 -0.23
CA ILE A 54 4.66 -8.25 0.79
C ILE A 54 3.74 -7.24 0.12
N GLY A 55 2.46 -7.26 0.50
CA GLY A 55 1.46 -6.27 0.15
C GLY A 55 1.38 -5.21 1.24
N MET A 56 1.66 -3.97 0.87
CA MET A 56 1.45 -2.81 1.72
C MET A 56 0.10 -2.19 1.35
N GLN A 57 -0.88 -2.27 2.25
CA GLN A 57 -2.23 -1.78 1.96
C GLN A 57 -2.23 -0.30 1.62
N ALA A 58 -1.43 0.51 2.32
CA ALA A 58 -1.28 1.95 2.06
C ALA A 58 -2.58 2.77 2.23
N HIS A 59 -3.38 2.42 3.24
CA HIS A 59 -4.49 3.25 3.70
C HIS A 59 -3.99 4.44 4.53
N PHE A 60 -3.90 5.61 3.92
CA PHE A 60 -3.33 6.80 4.54
C PHE A 60 -4.38 7.82 4.97
N ILE A 61 -3.94 8.76 5.81
CA ILE A 61 -4.61 10.02 6.09
C ILE A 61 -3.83 11.11 5.36
N VAL A 62 -4.53 12.10 4.79
CA VAL A 62 -3.91 13.26 4.15
C VAL A 62 -2.83 13.88 5.03
N GLY A 63 -1.64 14.06 4.46
CA GLY A 63 -0.45 14.61 5.11
C GLY A 63 0.34 13.63 5.99
N LEU A 64 -0.12 12.37 6.13
CA LEU A 64 0.50 11.37 7.00
C LEU A 64 1.13 10.19 6.23
N VAL A 65 1.44 10.35 4.95
CA VAL A 65 2.30 9.38 4.24
C VAL A 65 3.69 9.39 4.91
N PRO A 66 4.23 8.23 5.34
CA PRO A 66 5.52 8.19 6.00
C PRO A 66 6.64 8.71 5.10
N THR A 67 7.45 9.62 5.61
CA THR A 67 8.65 10.11 4.91
C THR A 67 9.70 9.02 4.67
N THR A 68 9.56 7.88 5.37
CA THR A 68 10.41 6.69 5.26
C THR A 68 9.87 5.63 4.29
N LEU A 69 8.77 5.90 3.57
CA LEU A 69 8.09 4.92 2.70
C LEU A 69 9.06 4.22 1.74
N LYS A 70 9.82 4.98 0.95
CA LYS A 70 10.77 4.41 -0.02
C LYS A 70 11.84 3.55 0.64
N GLN A 71 12.43 4.02 1.74
CA GLN A 71 13.45 3.27 2.48
C GLN A 71 12.87 1.97 3.01
N ASN A 72 11.63 2.00 3.46
CA ASN A 72 10.97 0.84 4.04
C ASN A 72 10.54 -0.17 2.97
N ILE A 73 10.05 0.28 1.80
CA ILE A 73 9.88 -0.57 0.60
C ILE A 73 11.20 -1.26 0.26
N GLN A 74 12.30 -0.51 0.15
CA GLN A 74 13.62 -1.07 -0.14
C GLN A 74 14.07 -2.08 0.92
N ALA A 75 13.78 -1.84 2.20
CA ALA A 75 14.13 -2.75 3.28
C ALA A 75 13.42 -4.11 3.16
N PHE A 76 12.15 -4.14 2.74
CA PHE A 76 11.46 -5.39 2.41
C PHE A 76 12.05 -6.07 1.18
N VAL A 77 12.33 -5.32 0.11
CA VAL A 77 12.97 -5.84 -1.11
C VAL A 77 14.33 -6.49 -0.80
N ASN A 78 15.11 -5.90 0.11
CA ASN A 78 16.40 -6.44 0.54
C ASN A 78 16.29 -7.78 1.29
N LEU A 79 15.11 -8.16 1.76
CA LEU A 79 14.85 -9.51 2.30
C LEU A 79 14.60 -10.53 1.18
N GLY A 80 14.65 -10.12 -0.08
CA GLY A 80 14.44 -10.94 -1.28
C GLY A 80 12.98 -11.24 -1.59
N VAL A 81 12.06 -10.35 -1.19
CA VAL A 81 10.63 -10.43 -1.57
C VAL A 81 10.27 -9.25 -2.47
N GLU A 82 9.28 -9.43 -3.33
CA GLU A 82 8.62 -8.33 -4.05
C GLU A 82 7.82 -7.46 -3.05
N VAL A 83 7.57 -6.21 -3.41
CA VAL A 83 6.63 -5.32 -2.72
C VAL A 83 5.53 -4.94 -3.72
N ALA A 84 4.28 -4.89 -3.26
CA ALA A 84 3.19 -4.26 -3.99
C ALA A 84 2.47 -3.29 -3.06
N ILE A 85 2.08 -2.12 -3.56
CA ILE A 85 1.06 -1.30 -2.90
C ILE A 85 -0.30 -1.85 -3.33
N THR A 86 -1.12 -2.32 -2.39
CA THR A 86 -2.27 -3.17 -2.70
C THR A 86 -3.63 -2.51 -2.56
N GLU A 87 -3.76 -1.48 -1.73
CA GLU A 87 -5.08 -0.93 -1.35
C GLU A 87 -5.03 0.60 -1.15
N LEU A 88 -4.27 1.31 -2.00
CA LEU A 88 -4.00 2.73 -1.79
C LEU A 88 -5.28 3.57 -1.78
N ASP A 89 -5.49 4.26 -0.67
CA ASP A 89 -6.42 5.37 -0.51
C ASP A 89 -5.82 6.42 0.45
N VAL A 90 -6.24 7.68 0.35
CA VAL A 90 -5.73 8.76 1.22
C VAL A 90 -6.89 9.59 1.74
N ARG A 91 -7.48 9.18 2.86
CA ARG A 91 -8.68 9.83 3.40
C ARG A 91 -8.40 11.19 4.03
N MET A 92 -9.43 12.05 4.06
CA MET A 92 -9.41 13.32 4.78
C MET A 92 -10.64 13.50 5.66
N THR A 93 -10.51 14.35 6.69
CA THR A 93 -11.66 14.86 7.44
C THR A 93 -12.52 15.73 6.53
N LEU A 94 -13.82 15.45 6.48
CA LEU A 94 -14.78 16.19 5.66
C LEU A 94 -15.21 17.52 6.33
N PRO A 95 -15.58 18.56 5.55
CA PRO A 95 -15.65 18.58 4.09
C PRO A 95 -14.27 18.69 3.42
N ALA A 96 -14.16 18.17 2.20
CA ALA A 96 -12.97 18.37 1.38
C ALA A 96 -12.75 19.87 1.11
N THR A 97 -11.51 20.33 1.26
CA THR A 97 -11.11 21.71 0.97
C THR A 97 -10.03 21.73 -0.11
N PRO A 98 -9.84 22.86 -0.82
CA PRO A 98 -8.75 22.98 -1.81
C PRO A 98 -7.37 22.66 -1.22
N ALA A 99 -7.12 23.02 0.04
CA ALA A 99 -5.88 22.71 0.73
C ALA A 99 -5.69 21.21 0.99
N LEU A 100 -6.75 20.52 1.44
CA LEU A 100 -6.72 19.07 1.65
C LEU A 100 -6.55 18.31 0.33
N LEU A 101 -7.23 18.73 -0.74
CA LEU A 101 -7.10 18.13 -2.07
C LEU A 101 -5.69 18.33 -2.66
N ALA A 102 -5.10 19.51 -2.45
CA ALA A 102 -3.73 19.79 -2.87
C ALA A 102 -2.70 18.96 -2.10
N GLN A 103 -2.91 18.72 -0.80
CA GLN A 103 -2.05 17.83 -0.02
C GLN A 103 -2.25 16.36 -0.43
N GLN A 104 -3.48 15.91 -0.63
CA GLN A 104 -3.79 14.58 -1.13
C GLN A 104 -3.10 14.31 -2.47
N GLN A 105 -3.06 15.29 -3.39
CA GLN A 105 -2.31 15.15 -4.64
C GLN A 105 -0.83 14.82 -4.39
N LYS A 106 -0.16 15.51 -3.45
CA LYS A 106 1.24 15.26 -3.11
C LYS A 106 1.43 13.90 -2.45
N ASP A 107 0.48 13.48 -1.63
CA ASP A 107 0.52 12.19 -0.95
C ASP A 107 0.43 11.04 -1.95
N TYR A 108 -0.53 11.09 -2.88
CA TYR A 108 -0.61 10.12 -3.99
C TYR A 108 0.67 10.12 -4.83
N GLN A 109 1.18 11.29 -5.22
CA GLN A 109 2.43 11.39 -5.98
C GLN A 109 3.59 10.72 -5.24
N THR A 110 3.71 10.96 -3.93
CA THR A 110 4.78 10.41 -3.08
C THR A 110 4.73 8.89 -3.03
N VAL A 111 3.54 8.30 -2.88
CA VAL A 111 3.37 6.84 -2.84
C VAL A 111 3.71 6.20 -4.18
N ILE A 112 3.19 6.75 -5.29
CA ILE A 112 3.48 6.24 -6.64
C ILE A 112 4.98 6.35 -6.94
N GLN A 113 5.58 7.51 -6.70
CA GLN A 113 7.00 7.74 -6.93
C GLN A 113 7.88 6.80 -6.08
N ALA A 114 7.53 6.59 -4.81
CA ALA A 114 8.29 5.69 -3.94
C ALA A 114 8.30 4.24 -4.47
N CYS A 115 7.18 3.73 -4.98
CA CYS A 115 7.13 2.43 -5.62
C CYS A 115 7.89 2.42 -6.95
N ASN A 116 7.67 3.41 -7.83
CA ASN A 116 8.32 3.52 -9.13
C ASN A 116 9.86 3.52 -9.04
N GLN A 117 10.41 4.13 -7.98
CA GLN A 117 11.85 4.24 -7.76
C GLN A 117 12.51 3.03 -7.11
N VAL A 118 11.76 1.98 -6.77
CA VAL A 118 12.32 0.75 -6.18
C VAL A 118 12.03 -0.42 -7.12
N ALA A 119 13.05 -0.98 -7.76
CA ALA A 119 12.91 -2.04 -8.77
C ALA A 119 12.17 -3.31 -8.28
N GLY A 120 12.13 -3.56 -6.96
CA GLY A 120 11.38 -4.66 -6.34
C GLY A 120 9.93 -4.30 -5.96
N CYS A 121 9.49 -3.07 -6.17
CA CYS A 121 8.09 -2.68 -6.03
C CYS A 121 7.39 -2.85 -7.39
N ILE A 122 6.50 -3.84 -7.48
CA ILE A 122 6.00 -4.34 -8.77
C ILE A 122 4.72 -3.64 -9.25
N GLY A 123 4.09 -2.81 -8.42
CA GLY A 123 2.87 -2.13 -8.81
C GLY A 123 2.12 -1.48 -7.65
N VAL A 124 1.10 -0.71 -8.04
CA VAL A 124 0.18 -0.02 -7.14
C VAL A 124 -1.26 -0.31 -7.56
N THR A 125 -2.08 -0.70 -6.58
CA THR A 125 -3.53 -0.90 -6.71
C THR A 125 -4.24 0.06 -5.78
N LEU A 126 -5.31 0.70 -6.26
CA LEU A 126 -6.19 1.56 -5.46
C LEU A 126 -7.30 0.75 -4.79
N TRP A 127 -7.74 1.14 -3.60
CA TRP A 127 -8.90 0.51 -2.96
C TRP A 127 -10.21 1.14 -3.42
N ASP A 128 -10.59 0.76 -4.64
CA ASP A 128 -11.56 1.45 -5.50
C ASP A 128 -11.06 2.82 -6.00
N PHE A 129 -11.61 3.29 -7.12
CA PHE A 129 -11.14 4.47 -7.83
C PHE A 129 -12.01 5.71 -7.61
N THR A 130 -13.26 5.54 -7.15
CA THR A 130 -14.20 6.65 -6.92
C THR A 130 -14.64 6.75 -5.46
N ASP A 131 -14.75 7.99 -4.97
CA ASP A 131 -15.30 8.30 -3.65
C ASP A 131 -16.73 7.77 -3.46
N LYS A 132 -17.46 7.49 -4.54
CA LYS A 132 -18.83 6.95 -4.51
C LYS A 132 -18.95 5.58 -3.84
N PHE A 133 -17.94 4.74 -4.01
CA PHE A 133 -17.95 3.34 -3.54
C PHE A 133 -16.84 3.05 -2.52
N SER A 134 -16.06 4.07 -2.17
CA SER A 134 -15.03 3.95 -1.14
C SER A 134 -15.63 3.44 0.17
N TRP A 135 -14.96 2.46 0.77
CA TRP A 135 -15.27 1.93 2.10
C TRP A 135 -15.07 2.95 3.23
N VAL A 136 -14.25 4.00 3.00
CA VAL A 136 -13.76 4.92 4.03
C VAL A 136 -14.88 5.53 4.88
N PRO A 137 -15.97 6.08 4.31
CA PRO A 137 -17.03 6.69 5.12
C PRO A 137 -17.77 5.68 6.02
N GLY A 138 -17.83 4.40 5.61
CA GLY A 138 -18.43 3.32 6.40
C GLY A 138 -17.53 2.84 7.55
N THR A 139 -16.21 2.97 7.40
CA THR A 139 -15.23 2.53 8.40
C THR A 139 -14.81 3.66 9.35
N PHE A 140 -14.66 4.88 8.84
CA PHE A 140 -14.12 6.03 9.57
C PHE A 140 -15.10 7.20 9.54
N ALA A 141 -15.87 7.36 10.63
CA ALA A 141 -16.86 8.43 10.75
C ALA A 141 -16.24 9.82 10.52
N GLY A 142 -16.89 10.62 9.66
CA GLY A 142 -16.43 11.97 9.30
C GLY A 142 -15.23 12.02 8.35
N GLN A 143 -14.72 10.87 7.89
CA GLN A 143 -13.67 10.78 6.88
C GLN A 143 -14.24 10.40 5.52
N GLY A 144 -13.57 10.81 4.45
CA GLY A 144 -13.96 10.43 3.10
C GLY A 144 -13.04 11.05 2.05
N ALA A 145 -13.59 11.24 0.86
CA ALA A 145 -12.92 11.84 -0.29
C ALA A 145 -11.52 11.23 -0.55
N ALA A 146 -11.38 9.91 -0.41
CA ALA A 146 -10.08 9.23 -0.34
C ALA A 146 -9.51 8.83 -1.71
N CYS A 147 -10.35 8.69 -2.74
CA CYS A 147 -10.00 8.15 -4.06
C CYS A 147 -9.68 9.26 -5.07
N PRO A 148 -9.10 8.95 -6.26
CA PRO A 148 -8.76 9.98 -7.25
C PRO A 148 -9.93 10.49 -8.11
N TRP A 149 -11.11 9.87 -8.04
CA TRP A 149 -12.36 10.36 -8.61
C TRP A 149 -13.36 10.70 -7.51
N ASP A 150 -14.11 11.79 -7.70
CA ASP A 150 -15.17 12.18 -6.76
C ASP A 150 -16.43 11.30 -6.90
N GLN A 151 -17.46 11.60 -6.09
CA GLN A 151 -18.73 10.87 -6.09
C GLN A 151 -19.52 10.98 -7.41
N ASN A 152 -19.19 11.95 -8.26
CA ASN A 152 -19.79 12.19 -9.57
C ASN A 152 -18.91 11.66 -10.72
N LEU A 153 -17.86 10.90 -10.41
CA LEU A 153 -16.88 10.37 -11.36
C LEU A 153 -16.07 11.46 -12.08
N ALA A 154 -15.95 12.65 -11.47
CA ALA A 154 -15.04 13.68 -11.95
C ALA A 154 -13.64 13.45 -11.36
N LEU A 155 -12.61 13.75 -12.15
CA LEU A 155 -11.22 13.65 -11.73
C LEU A 155 -10.92 14.65 -10.60
N LYS A 156 -10.24 14.18 -9.56
CA LYS A 156 -9.67 15.01 -8.50
C LYS A 156 -8.20 15.28 -8.74
N PRO A 157 -7.60 16.29 -8.08
CA PRO A 157 -6.17 16.58 -8.16
C PRO A 157 -5.26 15.36 -7.85
N ALA A 158 -5.73 14.44 -7.02
CA ALA A 158 -5.07 13.15 -6.75
C ALA A 158 -4.71 12.36 -8.01
N PHE A 159 -5.54 12.39 -9.06
CA PHE A 159 -5.23 11.71 -10.31
C PHE A 159 -3.97 12.29 -10.98
N THR A 160 -3.83 13.61 -10.98
CA THR A 160 -2.61 14.29 -11.46
C THR A 160 -1.39 13.89 -10.63
N GLY A 161 -1.56 13.72 -9.31
CA GLY A 161 -0.53 13.19 -8.43
C GLY A 161 -0.03 11.81 -8.87
N ILE A 162 -0.96 10.91 -9.21
CA ILE A 162 -0.64 9.57 -9.72
C ILE A 162 0.17 9.65 -11.02
N VAL A 163 -0.31 10.43 -12.00
CA VAL A 163 0.37 10.59 -13.29
C VAL A 163 1.79 11.14 -13.10
N ASN A 164 1.96 12.15 -12.25
CA ASN A 164 3.26 12.73 -11.97
C ASN A 164 4.21 11.74 -11.30
N GLY A 165 3.71 10.89 -10.40
CA GLY A 165 4.52 9.90 -9.69
C GLY A 165 5.15 8.87 -10.63
N PHE A 166 4.44 8.46 -11.69
CA PHE A 166 4.98 7.53 -12.70
C PHE A 166 6.01 8.17 -13.65
N ASN A 167 5.94 9.50 -13.83
CA ASN A 167 6.84 10.23 -14.74
C ASN A 167 8.10 10.78 -14.03
N SER A 168 8.42 10.28 -12.83
CA SER A 168 9.46 10.82 -11.94
C SER A 168 10.40 9.77 -11.35
#